data_AF-A0A7Y8I8V9-F1
#
_entry.id   AF-A0A7Y8I8V9-F1
#
_cell.length_a   1.000
_cell.length_b   1.000
_cell.length_c   1.000
_cell.angle_alpha   90.00
_cell.angle_beta   90.00
_cell.angle_gamma   90.00
#
_symmetry.space_group_name_H-M   'P 1'
#
loop_
_entity.id
_entity.type
_entity.pdbx_description
1 polymer ?
#
loop_
_entity_poly.entity_id
_entity_poly.type
_entity_poly.pdbx_seq_one_letter_code
_entity_poly.pdbx_strand_id
1 'polypeptide(L)'
;MQISQAETKNYGWMHYLKLWLPSLIMLPIMLWLVFNRGTYTWIDNADLVIHEAGHFFFKLFGKFIYTLGGTLMQIILPSIIVWHFWRNSYRAGAQIGMLWLGQNFINISVYSADAQAQALPLLGGNSVYHDWTYLLSETHLLQYDAEVGYFFFGIAIIIFIISILLPLIIQE
;
A
#
# COMPACT_ATOMS: atom_id res chain seq x y z
N MET A 1 44.96 -23.54 -2.07
CA MET A 1 43.75 -22.68 -2.12
C MET A 1 42.59 -23.57 -2.57
N GLN A 2 41.83 -24.15 -1.65
CA GLN A 2 40.66 -24.97 -1.99
C GLN A 2 39.49 -24.03 -2.24
N ILE A 3 39.01 -24.00 -3.48
CA ILE A 3 37.75 -23.33 -3.83
C ILE A 3 36.65 -24.20 -3.24
N SER A 4 36.02 -23.72 -2.16
CA SER A 4 34.80 -24.31 -1.62
C SER A 4 33.77 -24.35 -2.73
N GLN A 5 33.47 -25.54 -3.25
CA GLN A 5 32.33 -25.72 -4.12
C GLN A 5 31.09 -25.47 -3.28
N ALA A 6 30.40 -24.36 -3.53
CA ALA A 6 29.08 -24.14 -2.96
C ALA A 6 28.21 -25.34 -3.37
N GLU A 7 27.84 -26.17 -2.39
CA GLU A 7 26.91 -27.27 -2.61
C GLU A 7 25.62 -26.69 -3.19
N THR A 8 25.35 -26.97 -4.46
CA THR A 8 24.08 -26.62 -5.08
C THR A 8 23.00 -27.49 -4.41
N LYS A 9 22.30 -26.94 -3.41
CA LYS A 9 21.12 -27.59 -2.82
C LYS A 9 20.15 -27.93 -3.96
N ASN A 10 19.98 -29.23 -4.22
CA ASN A 10 19.16 -29.72 -5.31
C ASN A 10 17.71 -29.82 -4.83
N TYR A 11 16.98 -28.70 -4.94
CA TYR A 11 15.59 -28.63 -4.50
C TYR A 11 14.65 -29.31 -5.51
N GLY A 12 13.74 -30.15 -5.02
CA GLY A 12 12.68 -30.75 -5.84
C GLY A 12 11.60 -29.73 -6.25
N TRP A 13 10.81 -30.05 -7.27
CA TRP A 13 9.74 -29.19 -7.80
C TRP A 13 8.73 -28.70 -6.74
N MET A 14 8.51 -29.50 -5.68
CA MET A 14 7.64 -29.16 -4.55
C MET A 14 8.13 -27.93 -3.76
N HIS A 15 9.45 -27.72 -3.66
CA HIS A 15 10.03 -26.55 -3.02
C HIS A 15 9.68 -25.28 -3.81
N TYR A 16 9.91 -25.30 -5.12
CA TYR A 16 9.55 -24.18 -5.99
C TYR A 16 8.05 -23.92 -6.01
N LEU A 17 7.22 -24.96 -5.98
CA LEU A 17 5.77 -24.78 -5.89
C LEU A 17 5.37 -24.04 -4.59
N LYS A 18 5.89 -24.46 -3.43
CA LYS A 18 5.63 -23.77 -2.14
C LYS A 18 6.20 -22.35 -2.11
N LEU A 19 7.35 -22.15 -2.76
CA LEU A 19 8.00 -20.86 -2.87
C LEU A 19 7.11 -19.85 -3.63
N TRP A 20 6.55 -20.25 -4.76
CA TRP A 20 5.73 -19.39 -5.62
C TRP A 20 4.23 -19.38 -5.31
N LEU A 21 3.74 -20.33 -4.50
CA LEU A 21 2.30 -20.46 -4.19
C LEU A 21 1.65 -19.16 -3.68
N PRO A 22 2.25 -18.40 -2.73
CA PRO A 22 1.66 -17.12 -2.32
C PRO A 22 1.52 -16.15 -3.48
N SER A 23 2.56 -16.00 -4.33
CA SER A 23 2.52 -15.12 -5.50
C SER A 23 1.40 -15.52 -6.48
N LEU A 24 1.22 -16.82 -6.73
CA LEU A 24 0.16 -17.32 -7.62
C LEU A 24 -1.25 -17.02 -7.08
N ILE A 25 -1.43 -17.06 -5.76
CA ILE A 25 -2.72 -16.73 -5.11
C ILE A 25 -2.96 -15.22 -5.11
N MET A 26 -1.94 -14.40 -4.83
CA MET A 26 -2.10 -12.96 -4.72
C MET A 26 -2.24 -12.26 -6.07
N LEU A 27 -1.63 -12.80 -7.14
CA LEU A 27 -1.69 -12.19 -8.47
C LEU A 27 -3.13 -11.90 -8.94
N PRO A 28 -4.09 -12.84 -8.94
CA PRO A 28 -5.47 -12.54 -9.32
C PRO A 28 -6.14 -11.51 -8.41
N ILE A 29 -5.80 -11.48 -7.12
CA ILE A 29 -6.32 -10.47 -6.17
C ILE A 29 -5.78 -9.08 -6.53
N MET A 30 -4.47 -8.96 -6.77
CA MET A 30 -3.82 -7.71 -7.18
C MET A 30 -4.38 -7.22 -8.52
N LEU A 31 -4.57 -8.11 -9.50
CA LEU A 31 -5.19 -7.77 -10.78
C LEU A 31 -6.62 -7.28 -10.58
N TRP A 32 -7.41 -7.95 -9.75
CA TRP A 32 -8.77 -7.52 -9.45
C TRP A 32 -8.79 -6.12 -8.81
N LEU A 33 -7.93 -5.85 -7.81
CA LEU A 33 -7.81 -4.53 -7.20
C LEU A 33 -7.42 -3.44 -8.22
N VAL A 34 -6.51 -3.76 -9.14
CA VAL A 34 -6.07 -2.85 -10.20
C VAL A 34 -7.20 -2.53 -11.18
N PHE A 35 -7.91 -3.56 -11.67
CA PHE A 35 -8.99 -3.37 -12.64
C PHE A 35 -10.27 -2.79 -12.03
N ASN A 36 -10.44 -2.90 -10.71
CA ASN A 36 -11.58 -2.36 -9.98
C ASN A 36 -11.19 -1.16 -9.11
N ARG A 37 -10.11 -0.43 -9.47
CA ARG A 37 -9.71 0.83 -8.82
C ARG A 37 -10.93 1.76 -8.69
N GLY A 38 -11.18 2.22 -7.47
CA GLY A 38 -12.35 3.06 -7.14
C GLY A 38 -13.56 2.30 -6.61
N THR A 39 -13.55 0.96 -6.68
CA THR A 39 -14.57 0.15 -6.02
C THR A 39 -14.25 0.04 -4.53
N TYR A 40 -15.16 0.52 -3.69
CA TYR A 40 -15.05 0.40 -2.24
C TYR A 40 -15.35 -1.03 -1.79
N THR A 41 -14.51 -1.57 -0.92
CA THR A 41 -14.56 -2.93 -0.42
C THR A 41 -14.49 -2.96 1.10
N TRP A 42 -14.51 -4.16 1.70
CA TRP A 42 -14.45 -4.29 3.15
C TRP A 42 -13.09 -3.88 3.73
N ILE A 43 -11.98 -4.05 2.99
CA ILE A 43 -10.64 -3.69 3.47
C ILE A 43 -10.46 -2.17 3.55
N ASP A 44 -11.15 -1.42 2.69
CA ASP A 44 -11.13 0.05 2.73
C ASP A 44 -11.71 0.60 4.06
N ASN A 45 -12.58 -0.16 4.75
CA ASN A 45 -13.01 0.23 6.10
C ASN A 45 -11.86 0.15 7.12
N ALA A 46 -10.98 -0.85 7.01
CA ALA A 46 -9.81 -0.95 7.88
C ALA A 46 -8.85 0.20 7.59
N ASP A 47 -8.62 0.50 6.31
CA ASP A 47 -7.77 1.61 5.89
C ASP A 47 -8.33 2.96 6.36
N LEU A 48 -9.65 3.14 6.31
CA LEU A 48 -10.32 4.35 6.81
C LEU A 48 -10.10 4.50 8.32
N VAL A 49 -10.27 3.43 9.12
CA VAL A 49 -9.99 3.50 10.57
C VAL A 49 -8.54 3.90 10.84
N ILE A 50 -7.60 3.37 10.06
CA ILE A 50 -6.17 3.70 10.17
C ILE A 50 -5.92 5.16 9.76
N HIS A 51 -6.61 5.64 8.72
CA HIS A 51 -6.56 7.03 8.28
C HIS A 51 -7.00 7.99 9.40
N GLU A 52 -8.16 7.75 10.00
CA GLU A 52 -8.66 8.59 11.10
C GLU A 52 -7.75 8.55 12.34
N ALA A 53 -7.19 7.37 12.63
CA ALA A 53 -6.19 7.23 13.69
C ALA A 53 -4.94 8.08 13.39
N GLY A 54 -4.55 8.19 12.12
CA GLY A 54 -3.47 9.05 11.67
C GLY A 54 -3.68 10.51 12.06
N HIS A 55 -4.84 11.09 11.76
CA HIS A 55 -5.17 12.45 12.20
C HIS A 55 -5.01 12.61 13.73
N PHE A 56 -5.49 11.63 14.51
CA PHE A 56 -5.31 11.66 15.96
C PHE A 56 -3.84 11.66 16.40
N PHE A 57 -3.00 10.80 15.82
CA PHE A 57 -1.57 10.73 16.15
C PHE A 57 -0.79 11.98 15.72
N PHE A 58 -1.19 12.60 14.60
CA PHE A 58 -0.47 13.75 14.03
C PHE A 58 -1.03 15.12 14.45
N LYS A 59 -2.02 15.17 15.35
CA LYS A 59 -2.66 16.42 15.83
C LYS A 59 -1.72 17.47 16.42
N LEU A 60 -0.55 17.06 16.90
CA LEU A 60 0.40 17.96 17.57
C LEU A 60 1.32 18.70 16.59
N PHE A 61 1.28 18.38 15.29
CA PHE A 61 2.24 18.88 14.29
C PHE A 61 1.68 19.98 13.38
N GLY A 62 0.63 20.68 13.84
CA GLY A 62 -0.04 21.74 13.06
C GLY A 62 -0.95 21.19 11.97
N LYS A 63 -1.75 22.08 11.35
CA LYS A 63 -2.85 21.68 10.45
C LYS A 63 -2.37 20.86 9.26
N PHE A 64 -1.31 21.29 8.58
CA PHE A 64 -0.78 20.58 7.41
C PHE A 64 -0.42 19.11 7.70
N ILE A 65 0.37 18.87 8.75
CA ILE A 65 0.79 17.51 9.11
C ILE A 65 -0.36 16.72 9.74
N TYR A 66 -1.25 17.37 10.49
CA TYR A 66 -2.48 16.74 10.96
C TYR A 66 -3.32 16.19 9.81
N THR A 67 -3.58 17.00 8.78
CA THR A 67 -4.34 16.59 7.59
C THR A 67 -3.62 15.51 6.80
N LEU A 68 -2.30 15.65 6.61
CA LEU A 68 -1.48 14.62 5.97
C LEU A 68 -1.42 13.32 6.78
N GLY A 69 -1.64 13.41 8.09
CA GLY A 69 -1.51 12.34 9.07
C GLY A 69 -2.31 11.09 8.73
N GLY A 70 -3.50 11.24 8.17
CA GLY A 70 -4.32 10.08 7.80
C GLY A 70 -3.68 9.24 6.71
N THR A 71 -3.26 9.88 5.61
CA THR A 71 -2.51 9.21 4.54
C THR A 71 -1.17 8.66 5.04
N LEU A 72 -0.46 9.39 5.92
CA LEU A 72 0.79 8.90 6.51
C LEU A 72 0.58 7.61 7.29
N MET A 73 -0.47 7.52 8.11
CA MET A 73 -0.71 6.32 8.92
C MET A 73 -1.14 5.11 8.06
N GLN A 74 -1.92 5.35 6.99
CA GLN A 74 -2.23 4.34 5.97
C GLN A 74 -0.97 3.76 5.30
N ILE A 75 0.13 4.52 5.24
CA ILE A 75 1.41 4.02 4.69
C ILE A 75 2.28 3.39 5.80
N ILE A 76 2.42 4.07 6.95
CA ILE A 76 3.34 3.69 8.02
C ILE A 76 2.97 2.32 8.60
N LEU A 77 1.70 2.10 8.95
CA LEU A 77 1.28 0.88 9.64
C LEU A 77 1.51 -0.39 8.79
N PRO A 78 1.00 -0.50 7.54
CA PRO A 78 1.29 -1.66 6.71
C PRO A 78 2.79 -1.77 6.38
N SER A 79 3.53 -0.66 6.25
CA SER A 79 4.99 -0.70 6.06
C SER A 79 5.73 -1.33 7.25
N ILE A 80 5.31 -1.05 8.49
CA ILE A 80 5.87 -1.69 9.70
C ILE A 80 5.60 -3.19 9.67
N ILE A 81 4.42 -3.63 9.23
CA ILE A 81 4.07 -5.05 9.13
C ILE A 81 4.91 -5.75 8.06
N VAL A 82 5.08 -5.12 6.88
CA VAL A 82 5.99 -5.58 5.83
C VAL A 82 7.41 -5.73 6.39
N TRP A 83 7.91 -4.69 7.05
CA TRP A 83 9.25 -4.69 7.63
C TRP A 83 9.43 -5.77 8.69
N HIS A 84 8.44 -5.96 9.57
CA HIS A 84 8.47 -7.00 10.58
C HIS A 84 8.63 -8.39 9.96
N PHE A 85 7.77 -8.75 9.00
CA PHE A 85 7.87 -10.07 8.36
C PHE A 85 9.13 -10.24 7.52
N TRP A 86 9.56 -9.18 6.82
CA TRP A 86 10.81 -9.16 6.08
C TRP A 86 12.02 -9.44 6.99
N ARG A 87 12.11 -8.76 8.13
CA ARG A 87 13.21 -8.91 9.09
C ARG A 87 13.27 -10.28 9.75
N ASN A 88 12.14 -10.98 9.82
CA ASN A 88 12.04 -12.34 10.35
C ASN A 88 12.15 -13.42 9.26
N SER A 89 12.56 -13.06 8.04
CA SER A 89 12.63 -13.95 6.87
C SER A 89 11.31 -14.67 6.57
N TYR A 90 10.17 -14.14 7.03
CA TYR A 90 8.87 -14.72 6.75
C TYR A 90 8.29 -14.13 5.47
N ARG A 91 8.76 -14.64 4.34
CA ARG A 91 8.43 -14.12 3.01
C ARG A 91 6.93 -14.01 2.75
N ALA A 92 6.15 -15.05 3.03
CA ALA A 92 4.71 -15.04 2.76
C ALA A 92 4.01 -13.90 3.54
N GLY A 93 4.40 -13.67 4.79
CA GLY A 93 3.92 -12.54 5.58
C GLY A 93 4.33 -11.19 4.96
N ALA A 94 5.57 -11.05 4.49
CA ALA A 94 6.03 -9.83 3.83
C ALA A 94 5.25 -9.56 2.54
N GLN A 95 4.97 -10.59 1.73
CA GLN A 95 4.19 -10.46 0.50
C GLN A 95 2.74 -10.03 0.77
N ILE A 96 2.09 -10.61 1.80
CA ILE A 96 0.74 -10.23 2.23
C ILE A 96 0.73 -8.80 2.77
N GLY A 97 1.74 -8.41 3.55
CA GLY A 97 1.89 -7.02 4.00
C GLY A 97 2.04 -6.07 2.81
N MET A 98 2.81 -6.44 1.79
CA MET A 98 2.97 -5.63 0.57
C MET A 98 1.69 -5.56 -0.26
N LEU A 99 0.89 -6.64 -0.29
CA LEU A 99 -0.44 -6.62 -0.90
C LEU A 99 -1.33 -5.58 -0.21
N TRP A 100 -1.37 -5.56 1.12
CA TRP A 100 -2.16 -4.57 1.85
C TRP A 100 -1.61 -3.15 1.70
N LEU A 101 -0.29 -2.98 1.72
CA LEU A 101 0.34 -1.67 1.47
C LEU A 101 0.00 -1.16 0.07
N GLY A 102 0.12 -1.98 -0.97
CA GLY A 102 -0.23 -1.60 -2.34
C GLY A 102 -1.72 -1.30 -2.49
N GLN A 103 -2.59 -2.03 -1.80
CA GLN A 103 -4.02 -1.69 -1.76
C GLN A 103 -4.29 -0.34 -1.06
N ASN A 104 -3.58 0.00 0.02
CA ASN A 104 -3.65 1.34 0.62
C ASN A 104 -3.24 2.43 -0.37
N PHE A 105 -2.20 2.19 -1.19
CA PHE A 105 -1.81 3.12 -2.25
C PHE A 105 -2.88 3.25 -3.36
N ILE A 106 -3.64 2.19 -3.68
CA ILE A 106 -4.81 2.28 -4.57
C ILE A 106 -5.92 3.13 -3.91
N ASN A 107 -6.18 2.92 -2.62
CA ASN A 107 -7.18 3.70 -1.87
C ASN A 107 -6.81 5.21 -1.85
N ILE A 108 -5.57 5.54 -1.47
CA ILE A 108 -5.02 6.91 -1.49
C ILE A 108 -5.06 7.49 -2.91
N SER A 109 -4.79 6.68 -3.93
CA SER A 109 -4.84 7.10 -5.33
C SER A 109 -6.23 7.53 -5.79
N VAL A 110 -7.29 6.91 -5.28
CA VAL A 110 -8.68 7.29 -5.57
C VAL A 110 -9.04 8.54 -4.76
N TYR A 111 -8.69 8.56 -3.48
CA TYR A 111 -9.00 9.68 -2.58
C TYR A 111 -8.31 10.99 -3.00
N SER A 112 -7.04 10.92 -3.38
CA SER A 112 -6.28 12.10 -3.87
C SER A 112 -6.79 12.62 -5.20
N ALA A 113 -7.21 11.73 -6.11
CA ALA A 113 -7.80 12.12 -7.40
C ALA A 113 -9.20 12.75 -7.28
N ASP A 114 -9.86 12.61 -6.13
CA ASP A 114 -11.16 13.21 -5.85
C ASP A 114 -11.05 14.64 -5.28
N ALA A 115 -9.85 15.19 -5.11
CA ALA A 115 -9.65 16.45 -4.38
C ALA A 115 -10.43 17.64 -4.96
N GLN A 116 -10.60 17.76 -6.28
CA GLN A 116 -11.44 18.82 -6.85
C GLN A 116 -12.93 18.46 -6.84
N ALA A 117 -13.27 17.21 -7.13
CA ALA A 117 -14.65 16.76 -7.29
C ALA A 117 -15.39 16.58 -5.95
N GLN A 118 -14.69 16.13 -4.91
CA GLN A 118 -15.20 15.81 -3.58
C GLN A 118 -16.46 14.95 -3.65
N ALA A 119 -16.46 13.96 -4.56
CA ALA A 119 -17.60 13.08 -4.79
C ALA A 119 -17.62 11.91 -3.80
N LEU A 120 -16.49 11.58 -3.17
CA LEU A 120 -16.41 10.51 -2.19
C LEU A 120 -17.11 10.91 -0.87
N PRO A 121 -17.87 9.99 -0.24
CA PRO A 121 -18.46 10.24 1.06
C PRO A 121 -17.36 10.28 2.13
N LEU A 122 -17.28 11.38 2.89
CA LEU A 122 -16.34 11.54 3.99
C LEU A 122 -16.91 11.01 5.31
N LEU A 123 -16.05 10.48 6.17
CA LEU A 123 -16.42 10.17 7.54
C LEU A 123 -16.66 11.48 8.31
N GLY A 124 -17.88 11.69 8.80
CA GLY A 124 -18.32 12.97 9.36
C GLY A 124 -19.06 13.89 8.38
N GLY A 125 -19.16 13.51 7.11
CA GLY A 125 -19.98 14.20 6.09
C GLY A 125 -19.62 15.67 5.90
N ASN A 126 -20.63 16.53 5.76
CA ASN A 126 -20.44 17.97 5.48
C ASN A 126 -19.81 18.77 6.64
N SER A 127 -19.58 18.15 7.80
CA SER A 127 -18.94 18.82 8.94
C SER A 127 -17.41 18.73 8.90
N VAL A 128 -16.85 17.93 7.99
CA VAL A 128 -15.41 17.80 7.77
C VAL A 128 -15.04 18.35 6.39
N TYR A 129 -13.76 18.68 6.22
CA TYR A 129 -13.21 19.07 4.93
C TYR A 129 -12.46 17.88 4.32
N HIS A 130 -12.29 17.89 3.00
CA HIS A 130 -11.57 16.86 2.28
C HIS A 130 -10.05 17.09 2.38
N ASP A 131 -9.30 16.09 2.84
CA ASP A 131 -7.88 16.26 3.19
C ASP A 131 -7.03 16.62 1.99
N TRP A 132 -7.18 15.88 0.88
CA TRP A 132 -6.41 16.13 -0.34
C TRP A 132 -6.77 17.46 -1.00
N THR A 133 -8.01 17.94 -0.90
CA THR A 133 -8.35 19.30 -1.33
C THR A 133 -7.53 20.32 -0.56
N TYR A 134 -7.47 20.19 0.78
CA TYR A 134 -6.69 21.09 1.61
C TYR A 134 -5.18 21.00 1.27
N LEU A 135 -4.61 19.79 1.28
CA LEU A 135 -3.18 19.57 1.04
C LEU A 135 -2.72 20.09 -0.32
N LEU A 136 -3.49 19.83 -1.38
CA LEU A 136 -3.14 20.29 -2.72
C LEU A 136 -3.40 21.79 -2.90
N SER A 137 -4.37 22.36 -2.20
CA SER A 137 -4.58 23.82 -2.19
C SER A 137 -3.41 24.56 -1.53
N GLU A 138 -2.97 24.09 -0.36
CA GLU A 138 -1.83 24.68 0.38
C GLU A 138 -0.51 24.57 -0.38
N THR A 139 -0.39 23.58 -1.28
CA THR A 139 0.80 23.37 -2.12
C THR A 139 0.66 23.93 -3.53
N HIS A 140 -0.48 24.56 -3.86
CA HIS A 140 -0.80 25.08 -5.20
C HIS A 140 -0.79 24.02 -6.32
N LEU A 141 -1.14 22.78 -5.98
CA LEU A 141 -1.20 21.62 -6.87
C LEU A 141 -2.61 21.07 -7.06
N LEU A 142 -3.66 21.77 -6.60
CA LEU A 142 -5.04 21.28 -6.65
C LEU A 142 -5.50 20.86 -8.05
N GLN A 143 -5.07 21.60 -9.08
CA GLN A 143 -5.37 21.31 -10.48
C GLN A 143 -4.71 20.02 -11.01
N TYR A 144 -3.80 19.40 -10.25
CA TYR A 144 -3.07 18.17 -10.59
C TYR A 144 -3.51 16.96 -9.75
N ASP A 145 -4.72 17.00 -9.19
CA ASP A 145 -5.25 15.94 -8.34
C ASP A 145 -5.28 14.57 -9.04
N ALA A 146 -5.68 14.53 -10.31
CA ALA A 146 -5.65 13.32 -11.13
C ALA A 146 -4.22 12.74 -11.25
N GLU A 147 -3.21 13.58 -11.52
CA GLU A 147 -1.82 13.18 -11.63
C GLU A 147 -1.26 12.67 -10.30
N VAL A 148 -1.61 13.32 -9.19
CA VAL A 148 -1.27 12.85 -7.85
C VAL A 148 -1.90 11.47 -7.59
N GLY A 149 -3.15 11.28 -8.00
CA GLY A 149 -3.82 9.98 -7.96
C GLY A 149 -3.06 8.93 -8.77
N TYR A 150 -2.65 9.23 -10.01
CA TYR A 150 -1.87 8.30 -10.83
C TYR A 150 -0.48 8.03 -10.27
N PHE A 151 0.14 8.99 -9.59
CA PHE A 151 1.42 8.80 -8.91
C PHE A 151 1.31 7.72 -7.83
N PHE A 152 0.32 7.82 -6.94
CA PHE A 152 0.08 6.78 -5.93
C PHE A 152 -0.31 5.44 -6.53
N PHE A 153 -1.08 5.45 -7.63
CA PHE A 153 -1.39 4.23 -8.36
C PHE A 153 -0.13 3.55 -8.90
N GLY A 154 0.79 4.31 -9.50
CA GLY A 154 2.07 3.80 -9.97
C GLY A 154 2.89 3.16 -8.85
N ILE A 155 2.90 3.75 -7.66
CA ILE A 155 3.53 3.16 -6.47
C ILE A 155 2.88 1.82 -6.11
N ALA A 156 1.54 1.74 -6.11
CA ALA A 156 0.84 0.47 -5.85
C ALA A 156 1.27 -0.63 -6.81
N ILE A 157 1.36 -0.32 -8.12
CA ILE A 157 1.81 -1.28 -9.14
C ILE A 157 3.23 -1.75 -8.87
N ILE A 158 4.15 -0.85 -8.54
CA ILE A 158 5.54 -1.21 -8.20
C ILE A 158 5.58 -2.13 -6.98
N ILE A 159 4.80 -1.82 -5.94
CA ILE A 159 4.72 -2.66 -4.73
C ILE A 159 4.18 -4.06 -5.06
N PHE A 160 3.14 -4.17 -5.90
CA PHE A 160 2.61 -5.46 -6.33
C PHE A 160 3.62 -6.27 -7.13
N ILE A 161 4.35 -5.65 -8.05
CA ILE A 161 5.41 -6.31 -8.81
C ILE A 161 6.50 -6.84 -7.87
N ILE A 162 6.99 -6.01 -6.94
CA ILE A 162 7.99 -6.42 -5.94
C ILE A 162 7.47 -7.57 -5.09
N SER A 163 6.21 -7.50 -4.64
CA SER A 163 5.59 -8.56 -3.84
C SER A 163 5.51 -9.89 -4.59
N ILE A 164 5.11 -9.88 -5.87
CA ILE A 164 5.05 -11.10 -6.69
C ILE A 164 6.43 -11.69 -6.94
N LEU A 165 7.44 -10.85 -7.14
CA LEU A 165 8.82 -11.24 -7.43
C LEU A 165 9.67 -11.51 -6.17
N LEU A 166 9.14 -11.27 -4.97
CA LEU A 166 9.84 -11.50 -3.71
C LEU A 166 10.50 -12.88 -3.55
N PRO A 167 9.90 -13.99 -4.06
CA PRO A 167 10.54 -15.30 -4.01
C PRO A 167 11.88 -15.40 -4.76
N LEU A 168 12.20 -14.45 -5.65
CA LEU A 168 13.52 -14.37 -6.29
C LEU A 168 14.60 -13.89 -5.31
N ILE A 169 14.22 -13.09 -4.31
CA ILE A 169 15.13 -12.45 -3.35
C ILE A 169 15.22 -13.29 -2.06
N ILE A 170 14.08 -13.76 -1.56
CA ILE A 170 13.99 -14.61 -0.36
C ILE A 170 13.55 -16.01 -0.79
N GLN A 171 14.49 -16.95 -0.81
CA GLN A 171 14.23 -18.33 -1.26
C GLN A 171 14.01 -19.33 -0.12
N GLU A 172 14.28 -18.91 1.12
CA GLU A 172 14.07 -19.72 2.33
C GLU A 172 12.69 -19.50 2.96
#